data_AF-A0A6H1ZPZ7-F1
#
_entry.id   AF-A0A6H1ZPZ7-F1
#
_cell.length_a   1.000
_cell.length_b   1.000
_cell.length_c   1.000
_cell.angle_alpha   90.00
_cell.angle_beta   90.00
_cell.angle_gamma   90.00
#
_symmetry.space_group_name_H-M   'P 1'
#
loop_
_entity.id
_entity.type
_entity.pdbx_description
1 polymer ?
#
loop_
_entity_poly.entity_id
_entity_poly.type
_entity_poly.pdbx_seq_one_letter_code
_entity_poly.pdbx_strand_id
1 'polypeptide(L)'
;MAWNSLADLRTIIRRSLRDTSTSSPKFTDAEVDDAIRQAVRGTHGMYKVREVYTSLSLTAGVFHYAIPNYVERVTEIERESTSPVSSTSDANWARLLYWGQVPGSQTNLLEFGRSHAGSALRIYYTRSLPVPPTEHTTNAAINPAAAQVPLASSQSFLVDWPPVGFLKMNHEFIGYEAVSATGFTGLTRGALGTVAASHAAGTIVSPVLGDEYTPVENFIIMKSGSLLHMVAIHDGARVDVAADVTLHRLMQEEEERIRRNSRQQPAPRSVRFDKRGF
;
A
#
# COMPACT_ATOMS: atom_id res chain seq x y z
N MET A 1 6.55 -14.42 0.71
CA MET A 1 6.32 -12.97 0.72
C MET A 1 5.07 -12.71 1.57
N ALA A 2 5.19 -12.06 2.73
CA ALA A 2 4.04 -11.83 3.62
C ALA A 2 3.55 -10.39 3.43
N TRP A 3 2.35 -10.23 2.90
CA TRP A 3 1.68 -8.94 2.83
C TRP A 3 0.83 -8.79 4.08
N ASN A 4 0.98 -7.67 4.78
CA ASN A 4 0.23 -7.43 6.01
C ASN A 4 -0.89 -6.43 5.76
N SER A 5 -2.08 -6.87 6.12
CA SER A 5 -3.24 -5.99 6.25
C SER A 5 -3.22 -5.25 7.58
N LEU A 6 -4.05 -4.20 7.71
CA LEU A 6 -4.26 -3.52 9.00
C LEU A 6 -4.65 -4.52 10.10
N ALA A 7 -5.55 -5.47 9.81
CA ALA A 7 -5.91 -6.56 10.73
C ALA A 7 -4.70 -7.42 11.17
N ASP A 8 -3.78 -7.71 10.25
CA ASP A 8 -2.59 -8.51 10.55
C ASP A 8 -1.63 -7.74 11.46
N LEU A 9 -1.34 -6.47 11.14
CA LEU A 9 -0.50 -5.61 11.96
C LEU A 9 -1.09 -5.42 13.36
N ARG A 10 -2.41 -5.19 13.44
CA ARG A 10 -3.12 -5.11 14.72
C ARG A 10 -2.90 -6.38 15.54
N THR A 11 -3.05 -7.55 14.92
CA THR A 11 -2.84 -8.85 15.59
C THR A 11 -1.39 -9.02 16.07
N ILE A 12 -0.41 -8.66 15.24
CA ILE A 12 1.01 -8.73 15.58
C ILE A 12 1.34 -7.82 16.77
N ILE A 13 0.90 -6.56 16.73
CA ILE A 13 1.13 -5.58 17.80
C ILE A 13 0.43 -5.99 19.09
N ARG A 14 -0.80 -6.49 19.02
CA ARG A 14 -1.50 -7.00 20.22
C ARG A 14 -0.76 -8.17 20.86
N ARG A 15 -0.19 -9.05 20.04
CA ARG A 15 0.60 -10.19 20.54
C ARG A 15 1.88 -9.72 21.21
N SER A 16 2.58 -8.73 20.64
CA SER A 16 3.82 -8.21 21.23
C SER A 16 3.59 -7.39 22.49
N LEU A 17 2.42 -6.75 22.63
CA LEU A 17 2.06 -5.90 23.78
C LEU A 17 1.14 -6.60 24.79
N ARG A 18 0.91 -7.91 24.65
CA ARG A 18 0.02 -8.63 25.56
C ARG A 18 0.65 -8.68 26.94
N ASP A 19 -0.07 -8.17 27.92
CA ASP A 19 0.23 -8.44 29.32
C ASP A 19 0.01 -9.94 29.58
N THR A 20 1.08 -10.66 29.92
CA THR A 20 1.00 -12.10 30.18
C THR A 20 0.27 -12.41 31.48
N SER A 21 0.07 -11.42 32.35
CA SER A 21 -0.60 -11.57 33.64
C SER A 21 -2.11 -11.41 33.57
N THR A 22 -2.64 -10.80 32.50
CA THR A 22 -4.08 -10.58 32.32
C THR A 22 -4.59 -11.16 31.00
N SER A 23 -5.78 -11.77 31.03
CA SER A 23 -6.44 -12.25 29.81
C SER A 23 -6.93 -11.11 28.91
N SER A 24 -6.99 -9.89 29.45
CA SER A 24 -7.53 -8.70 28.79
C SER A 24 -6.47 -7.98 27.94
N PRO A 25 -6.83 -7.50 26.74
CA PRO A 25 -5.90 -6.72 25.93
C PRO A 25 -5.59 -5.38 26.60
N LYS A 26 -4.30 -5.02 26.66
CA LYS A 26 -3.82 -3.75 27.24
C LYS A 26 -4.30 -2.50 26.47
N PHE A 27 -4.62 -2.67 25.19
CA PHE A 27 -5.07 -1.61 24.29
C PHE A 27 -6.27 -2.08 23.47
N THR A 28 -7.17 -1.15 23.21
CA THR A 28 -8.31 -1.31 22.31
C THR A 28 -7.86 -1.36 20.85
N ASP A 29 -8.68 -1.93 19.97
CA ASP A 29 -8.41 -1.99 18.52
C ASP A 29 -8.27 -0.58 17.92
N ALA A 30 -9.07 0.37 18.41
CA ALA A 30 -9.04 1.76 17.96
C ALA A 30 -7.71 2.45 18.31
N GLU A 31 -7.19 2.25 19.52
CA GLU A 31 -5.87 2.78 19.91
C GLU A 31 -4.75 2.17 19.08
N VAL A 32 -4.79 0.85 18.84
CA VAL A 32 -3.77 0.18 18.02
C VAL A 32 -3.82 0.67 16.58
N ASP A 33 -5.01 0.80 15.99
CA ASP A 33 -5.17 1.31 14.63
C ASP A 33 -4.69 2.77 14.49
N ASP A 34 -5.00 3.62 15.47
CA ASP A 34 -4.54 5.00 15.47
C ASP A 34 -3.00 5.06 15.57
N ALA A 35 -2.40 4.25 16.45
CA ALA A 35 -0.94 4.14 16.54
C ALA A 35 -0.30 3.68 15.22
N ILE A 36 -0.91 2.70 14.53
CA ILE A 36 -0.46 2.26 13.19
C ILE A 36 -0.55 3.41 12.19
N ARG A 37 -1.67 4.14 12.15
CA ARG A 37 -1.85 5.28 11.23
C ARG A 37 -0.84 6.39 11.51
N GLN A 38 -0.59 6.72 12.77
CA GLN A 38 0.42 7.69 13.17
C GLN A 38 1.84 7.22 12.79
N ALA A 39 2.15 5.95 12.99
CA ALA A 39 3.42 5.36 12.56
C ALA A 39 3.63 5.47 11.05
N VAL A 40 2.60 5.15 10.25
CA VAL A 40 2.64 5.29 8.79
C VAL A 40 2.72 6.76 8.35
N ARG A 41 2.06 7.70 9.03
CA ARG A 41 2.30 9.14 8.77
C ARG A 41 3.76 9.51 9.02
N GLY A 42 4.36 8.93 10.06
CA GLY A 42 5.77 9.07 10.38
C GLY A 42 6.72 8.50 9.33
N THR A 43 6.28 7.59 8.45
CA THR A 43 7.10 7.06 7.34
C THR A 43 7.06 7.90 6.07
N HIS A 44 6.23 8.96 6.03
CA HIS A 44 6.02 9.76 4.83
C HIS A 44 7.35 10.29 4.27
N GLY A 45 7.58 10.07 2.97
CA GLY A 45 8.83 10.42 2.32
C GLY A 45 10.00 9.45 2.52
N MET A 46 10.01 8.62 3.58
CA MET A 46 11.10 7.69 3.88
C MET A 46 10.97 6.38 3.14
N TYR A 47 9.75 5.85 3.09
CA TYR A 47 9.47 4.59 2.44
C TYR A 47 8.52 4.80 1.28
N LYS A 48 8.87 4.15 0.16
CA LYS A 48 8.14 4.25 -1.09
C LYS A 48 7.67 2.86 -1.48
N VAL A 49 6.38 2.74 -1.79
CA VAL A 49 5.80 1.50 -2.31
C VAL A 49 5.86 1.58 -3.82
N ARG A 50 6.24 0.46 -4.47
CA ARG A 50 6.17 0.33 -5.93
C ARG A 50 4.81 -0.27 -6.31
N GLU A 51 4.12 0.37 -7.24
CA GLU A 51 2.82 -0.06 -7.74
C GLU A 51 2.77 0.02 -9.27
N VAL A 52 1.72 -0.57 -9.86
CA VAL A 52 1.48 -0.59 -11.30
C VAL A 52 0.17 0.12 -11.62
N TYR A 53 0.21 1.05 -12.57
CA TYR A 53 -0.96 1.75 -13.12
C TYR A 53 -1.22 1.25 -14.54
N THR A 54 -2.40 0.68 -14.77
CA THR A 54 -2.79 -0.01 -16.02
C THR A 54 -3.90 0.71 -16.78
N SER A 55 -4.57 1.67 -16.15
CA SER A 55 -5.80 2.29 -16.69
C SER A 55 -5.56 3.40 -17.72
N LEU A 56 -4.30 3.66 -18.10
CA LEU A 56 -3.99 4.75 -19.03
C LEU A 56 -4.38 4.40 -20.47
N SER A 57 -5.40 5.08 -21.00
CA SER A 57 -5.82 4.95 -22.40
C SER A 57 -5.08 5.94 -23.30
N LEU A 58 -4.36 5.41 -24.30
CA LEU A 58 -3.54 6.22 -25.20
C LEU A 58 -4.28 6.58 -26.49
N THR A 59 -4.26 7.87 -26.85
CA THR A 59 -4.97 8.43 -28.00
C THR A 59 -4.00 8.82 -29.10
N ALA A 60 -4.35 8.56 -30.37
CA ALA A 60 -3.52 8.94 -31.51
C ALA A 60 -3.29 10.45 -31.57
N GLY A 61 -2.02 10.85 -31.77
CA GLY A 61 -1.63 12.25 -31.83
C GLY A 61 -1.51 12.96 -30.48
N VAL A 62 -1.78 12.27 -29.36
CA VAL A 62 -1.61 12.80 -28.00
C VAL A 62 -0.31 12.26 -27.39
N PHE A 63 0.51 13.17 -26.88
CA PHE A 63 1.83 12.86 -26.32
C PHE A 63 1.95 13.15 -24.82
N HIS A 64 0.97 13.85 -24.24
CA HIS A 64 0.95 14.20 -22.83
C HIS A 64 -0.31 13.64 -22.18
N TYR A 65 -0.14 12.96 -21.06
CA TYR A 65 -1.23 12.29 -20.37
C TYR A 65 -1.20 12.64 -18.89
N ALA A 66 -2.34 13.04 -18.34
CA ALA A 66 -2.47 13.18 -16.90
C ALA A 66 -2.37 11.80 -16.26
N ILE A 67 -1.43 11.66 -15.33
CA ILE A 67 -1.37 10.55 -14.40
C ILE A 67 -1.78 11.05 -13.01
N PRO A 68 -2.20 10.17 -12.10
CA PRO A 68 -2.68 10.61 -10.82
C PRO A 68 -1.62 11.34 -9.98
N ASN A 69 -2.05 12.32 -9.18
CA ASN A 69 -1.13 13.13 -8.36
C ASN A 69 -0.48 12.34 -7.21
N TYR A 70 -1.02 11.17 -6.85
CA TYR A 70 -0.36 10.27 -5.90
C TYR A 70 0.86 9.55 -6.50
N VAL A 71 1.03 9.58 -7.83
CA VAL A 71 2.21 9.01 -8.50
C VAL A 71 3.39 9.95 -8.31
N GLU A 72 4.28 9.67 -7.36
CA GLU A 72 5.40 10.58 -7.13
C GLU A 72 6.48 10.46 -8.19
N ARG A 73 6.80 9.22 -8.59
CA ARG A 73 7.82 8.95 -9.61
C ARG A 73 7.48 7.72 -10.42
N VAL A 74 7.39 7.87 -11.73
CA VAL A 74 7.38 6.74 -12.67
C VAL A 74 8.79 6.15 -12.73
N THR A 75 8.90 4.84 -12.51
CA THR A 75 10.17 4.11 -12.50
C THR A 75 10.38 3.33 -13.78
N GLU A 76 9.29 2.84 -14.37
CA GLU A 76 9.31 2.00 -15.56
C GLU A 76 7.96 2.06 -16.27
N ILE A 77 7.97 1.92 -17.59
CA ILE A 77 6.77 1.75 -18.39
C ILE A 77 7.01 0.55 -19.29
N GLU A 78 6.05 -0.35 -19.33
CA GLU A 78 6.00 -1.45 -20.29
C GLU A 78 4.79 -1.27 -21.19
N ARG A 79 4.93 -1.71 -22.43
CA ARG A 79 3.80 -1.84 -23.36
C ARG A 79 3.58 -3.31 -23.68
N GLU A 80 2.35 -3.65 -24.00
CA GLU A 80 2.05 -4.95 -24.59
C GLU A 80 2.72 -5.07 -25.98
N SER A 81 3.41 -6.18 -26.19
CA SER A 81 4.11 -6.55 -27.43
C SER A 81 3.10 -7.16 -28.38
N THR A 82 3.03 -6.63 -29.59
CA THR A 82 2.21 -7.18 -30.68
C THR A 82 2.82 -8.42 -31.33
N SER A 83 4.04 -8.80 -30.94
CA SER A 83 4.71 -10.01 -31.42
C SER A 83 4.91 -10.97 -30.24
N PRO A 84 4.31 -12.17 -30.27
CA PRO A 84 4.42 -13.12 -29.16
C PRO A 84 5.87 -13.60 -29.02
N VAL A 85 6.50 -13.30 -27.89
CA VAL A 85 7.86 -13.78 -27.58
C VAL A 85 7.74 -15.10 -26.80
N SER A 86 7.32 -16.17 -27.48
CA SER A 86 7.21 -17.53 -26.91
C SER A 86 6.27 -17.71 -25.69
N SER A 87 6.01 -18.97 -25.33
CA SER A 87 4.75 -19.46 -24.74
C SER A 87 4.55 -19.27 -23.23
N THR A 88 5.06 -18.20 -22.63
CA THR A 88 4.76 -17.86 -21.23
C THR A 88 4.09 -16.48 -21.15
N SER A 89 3.00 -16.37 -20.38
CA SER A 89 2.09 -15.21 -20.36
C SER A 89 2.73 -13.87 -19.98
N ASP A 90 3.93 -13.87 -19.38
CA ASP A 90 4.67 -12.65 -19.05
C ASP A 90 5.61 -12.17 -20.16
N ALA A 91 5.80 -12.96 -21.23
CA ALA A 91 6.73 -12.64 -22.31
C ALA A 91 6.21 -11.58 -23.32
N ASN A 92 5.02 -11.03 -23.08
CA ASN A 92 4.40 -10.06 -23.97
C ASN A 92 4.58 -8.60 -23.53
N TRP A 93 5.41 -8.29 -22.54
CA TRP A 93 5.61 -6.89 -22.11
C TRP A 93 7.01 -6.41 -22.50
N ALA A 94 7.06 -5.33 -23.29
CA ALA A 94 8.31 -4.71 -23.72
C ALA A 94 8.49 -3.37 -23.01
N ARG A 95 9.65 -3.18 -22.38
CA ARG A 95 10.00 -1.92 -21.75
C ARG A 95 9.96 -0.79 -22.77
N LEU A 96 9.22 0.25 -22.43
CA LEU A 96 9.07 1.44 -23.24
C LEU A 96 10.21 2.42 -22.95
N LEU A 97 10.85 2.89 -24.02
CA LEU A 97 11.88 3.92 -24.01
C LEU A 97 11.26 5.26 -24.44
N TYR A 98 11.98 6.36 -24.16
CA TYR A 98 11.62 7.72 -24.57
C TYR A 98 10.32 8.26 -23.97
N TRP A 99 10.20 8.16 -22.65
CA TRP A 99 9.16 8.83 -21.88
C TRP A 99 9.78 9.78 -20.84
N GLY A 100 8.99 10.74 -20.39
CA GLY A 100 9.33 11.67 -19.32
C GLY A 100 8.15 11.84 -18.36
N GLN A 101 8.43 12.17 -17.10
CA GLN A 101 7.41 12.60 -16.16
C GLN A 101 7.67 14.07 -15.82
N VAL A 102 6.64 14.89 -15.91
CA VAL A 102 6.66 16.30 -15.52
C VAL A 102 5.72 16.46 -14.32
N PRO A 103 6.24 16.30 -13.09
CA PRO A 103 5.44 16.51 -11.90
C PRO A 103 5.19 18.01 -11.69
N GLY A 104 3.92 18.40 -11.54
CA GLY A 104 3.48 19.75 -11.19
C GLY A 104 2.63 19.74 -9.93
N SER A 105 2.43 20.91 -9.33
CA SER A 105 1.63 21.07 -8.10
C SER A 105 0.15 20.71 -8.27
N GLN A 106 -0.36 20.77 -9.50
CA GLN A 106 -1.76 20.44 -9.83
C GLN A 106 -1.91 19.39 -10.92
N THR A 107 -0.85 19.14 -11.69
CA THR A 107 -0.86 18.21 -12.82
C THR A 107 0.40 17.36 -12.79
N ASN A 108 0.23 16.05 -12.76
CA ASN A 108 1.31 15.11 -12.98
C ASN A 108 1.20 14.57 -14.40
N LEU A 109 2.14 14.95 -15.27
CA LEU A 109 2.07 14.61 -16.69
C LEU A 109 3.08 13.52 -17.04
N LEU A 110 2.62 12.57 -17.84
CA LEU A 110 3.43 11.57 -18.51
C LEU A 110 3.57 11.96 -19.98
N GLU A 111 4.81 12.12 -20.43
CA GLU A 111 5.15 12.55 -21.78
C GLU A 111 5.77 11.39 -22.55
N PHE A 112 5.37 11.21 -23.81
CA PHE A 112 5.94 10.22 -24.72
C PHE A 112 6.59 10.91 -25.91
N GLY A 113 7.79 10.47 -26.30
CA GLY A 113 8.49 10.99 -27.48
C GLY A 113 7.88 10.55 -28.82
N ARG A 114 6.91 9.62 -28.81
CA ARG A 114 6.19 9.14 -30.00
C ARG A 114 4.79 8.63 -29.62
N SER A 115 3.93 8.47 -30.63
CA SER A 115 2.58 7.95 -30.44
C SER A 115 2.61 6.47 -30.07
N HIS A 116 1.78 6.11 -29.10
CA HIS A 116 1.59 4.74 -28.59
C HIS A 116 0.11 4.34 -28.58
N ALA A 117 -0.71 4.98 -29.41
CA ALA A 117 -2.15 4.77 -29.47
C ALA A 117 -2.54 3.29 -29.61
N GLY A 118 -3.59 2.89 -28.89
CA GLY A 118 -4.11 1.52 -28.91
C GLY A 118 -3.24 0.47 -28.20
N SER A 119 -2.10 0.84 -27.62
CA SER A 119 -1.30 -0.08 -26.80
C SER A 119 -1.79 -0.10 -25.36
N ALA A 120 -1.87 -1.29 -24.75
CA ALA A 120 -2.00 -1.43 -23.31
C ALA A 120 -0.65 -1.11 -22.63
N LEU A 121 -0.69 -0.39 -21.51
CA LEU A 121 0.49 -0.01 -20.74
C LEU A 121 0.45 -0.57 -19.32
N ARG A 122 1.64 -0.88 -18.79
CA ARG A 122 1.90 -1.01 -17.35
C ARG A 122 2.87 0.09 -16.95
N ILE A 123 2.42 1.03 -16.14
CA ILE A 123 3.23 2.13 -15.64
C ILE A 123 3.61 1.80 -14.20
N TYR A 124 4.86 1.42 -13.99
CA TYR A 124 5.39 1.20 -12.66
C TYR A 124 5.77 2.54 -12.05
N TYR A 125 5.31 2.79 -10.84
CA TYR A 125 5.59 4.02 -10.14
C TYR A 125 5.87 3.77 -8.67
N THR A 126 6.44 4.78 -8.02
CA THR A 126 6.57 4.84 -6.58
C THR A 126 5.68 5.92 -6.01
N ARG A 127 5.15 5.67 -4.81
CA ARG A 127 4.49 6.67 -3.98
C ARG A 127 4.83 6.45 -2.51
N SER A 128 4.64 7.47 -1.67
CA SER A 128 4.69 7.27 -0.22
C SER A 128 3.65 6.25 0.22
N LEU A 129 4.01 5.46 1.24
CA LEU A 129 3.10 4.49 1.85
C LEU A 129 1.80 5.21 2.28
N PRO A 130 0.62 4.83 1.74
CA PRO A 130 -0.64 5.43 2.16
C PRO A 130 -0.92 5.10 3.63
N VAL A 131 -1.47 6.07 4.34
CA VAL A 131 -2.04 5.83 5.68
C VAL A 131 -3.19 4.82 5.52
N PRO A 132 -3.20 3.71 6.27
CA PRO A 132 -4.26 2.73 6.13
C PRO A 132 -5.61 3.33 6.56
N PRO A 133 -6.63 3.26 5.71
CA PRO A 133 -7.98 3.69 6.07
C PRO A 133 -8.60 2.78 7.14
N THR A 134 -9.78 3.14 7.60
CA THR A 134 -10.58 2.30 8.50
C THR A 134 -11.07 1.04 7.79
N GLU A 135 -11.17 -0.07 8.52
CA GLU A 135 -11.76 -1.31 7.99
C GLU A 135 -13.27 -1.14 7.77
N HIS A 136 -13.80 -1.84 6.77
CA HIS A 136 -15.23 -1.86 6.49
C HIS A 136 -15.74 -3.29 6.44
N THR A 137 -17.05 -3.45 6.41
CA THR A 137 -17.68 -4.76 6.19
C THR A 137 -18.44 -4.77 4.87
N THR A 138 -18.57 -5.94 4.25
CA THR A 138 -19.40 -6.07 3.06
C THR A 138 -20.89 -5.98 3.39
N ASN A 139 -21.70 -5.40 2.49
CA ASN A 139 -23.17 -5.41 2.64
C ASN A 139 -23.83 -6.62 1.96
N ALA A 140 -23.09 -7.35 1.14
CA ALA A 140 -23.56 -8.53 0.42
C ALA A 140 -22.44 -9.58 0.34
N ALA A 141 -22.84 -10.83 0.12
CA ALA A 141 -21.90 -11.90 -0.16
C ALA A 141 -21.26 -11.73 -1.54
N ILE A 142 -20.02 -12.18 -1.68
CA ILE A 142 -19.29 -12.23 -2.95
C ILE A 142 -18.80 -13.65 -3.21
N ASN A 143 -18.80 -14.07 -4.47
CA ASN A 143 -18.30 -15.38 -4.93
C ASN A 143 -16.96 -15.21 -5.66
N PRO A 144 -16.19 -16.27 -5.98
CA PRO A 144 -14.88 -16.16 -6.64
C PRO A 144 -14.85 -15.41 -7.98
N ALA A 145 -15.99 -15.26 -8.66
CA ALA A 145 -16.10 -14.54 -9.93
C ALA A 145 -16.61 -13.10 -9.77
N ALA A 146 -16.81 -12.61 -8.53
CA ALA A 146 -17.31 -11.27 -8.29
C ALA A 146 -16.34 -10.20 -8.83
N ALA A 147 -16.89 -9.25 -9.58
CA ALA A 147 -16.16 -8.10 -10.14
C ALA A 147 -16.19 -6.86 -9.25
N GLN A 148 -16.88 -6.92 -8.10
CA GLN A 148 -17.02 -5.84 -7.14
C GLN A 148 -17.06 -6.37 -5.70
N VAL A 149 -16.51 -5.59 -4.76
CA VAL A 149 -16.68 -5.82 -3.31
C VAL A 149 -17.62 -4.73 -2.79
N PRO A 150 -18.90 -5.04 -2.55
CA PRO A 150 -19.87 -4.05 -2.11
C PRO A 150 -19.80 -3.89 -0.59
N LEU A 151 -19.82 -2.65 -0.11
CA LEU A 151 -19.60 -2.31 1.30
C LEU A 151 -20.89 -1.86 1.99
N ALA A 152 -20.96 -2.10 3.30
CA ALA A 152 -21.94 -1.47 4.18
C ALA A 152 -21.72 0.04 4.17
N SER A 153 -22.67 0.78 3.60
CA SER A 153 -22.51 2.20 3.29
C SER A 153 -22.44 3.08 4.54
N SER A 154 -21.39 3.88 4.64
CA SER A 154 -21.41 5.21 5.26
C SER A 154 -20.71 6.18 4.30
N GLN A 155 -21.33 7.34 4.03
CA GLN A 155 -20.97 8.23 2.92
C GLN A 155 -19.53 8.81 2.97
N SER A 156 -18.79 8.62 4.07
CA SER A 156 -17.43 9.14 4.29
C SER A 156 -16.31 8.27 3.69
N PHE A 157 -16.66 7.17 3.00
CA PHE A 157 -15.72 6.13 2.57
C PHE A 157 -14.65 6.58 1.53
N LEU A 158 -14.92 7.60 0.72
CA LEU A 158 -14.11 7.93 -0.46
C LEU A 158 -12.79 8.67 -0.17
N VAL A 159 -12.64 9.32 0.98
CA VAL A 159 -11.51 10.25 1.21
C VAL A 159 -10.24 9.52 1.66
N ASP A 160 -10.39 8.38 2.35
CA ASP A 160 -9.27 7.76 3.05
C ASP A 160 -8.64 6.57 2.31
N TRP A 161 -9.35 6.00 1.32
CA TRP A 161 -8.84 4.85 0.56
C TRP A 161 -8.01 5.28 -0.64
N PRO A 162 -6.84 4.63 -0.88
CA PRO A 162 -6.15 4.76 -2.15
C PRO A 162 -7.09 4.40 -3.31
N PRO A 163 -7.00 5.09 -4.46
CA PRO A 163 -7.87 4.78 -5.60
C PRO A 163 -7.57 3.42 -6.24
N VAL A 164 -6.36 2.90 -6.04
CA VAL A 164 -5.93 1.54 -6.42
C VAL A 164 -5.17 0.90 -5.25
N GLY A 165 -5.23 -0.42 -5.14
CA GLY A 165 -4.48 -1.14 -4.11
C GLY A 165 -4.95 -2.57 -3.91
N PHE A 166 -4.62 -3.10 -2.72
CA PHE A 166 -5.04 -4.44 -2.30
C PHE A 166 -5.85 -4.36 -1.01
N LEU A 167 -6.81 -5.26 -0.89
CA LEU A 167 -7.57 -5.52 0.32
C LEU A 167 -7.44 -6.98 0.73
N LYS A 168 -7.58 -7.25 2.02
CA LYS A 168 -7.62 -8.60 2.58
C LYS A 168 -9.03 -8.88 3.11
N MET A 169 -9.57 -10.02 2.73
CA MET A 169 -10.80 -10.58 3.27
C MET A 169 -10.52 -12.02 3.69
N ASN A 170 -10.64 -12.32 4.98
CA ASN A 170 -10.24 -13.62 5.52
C ASN A 170 -8.80 -14.00 5.08
N HIS A 171 -8.65 -15.04 4.26
CA HIS A 171 -7.36 -15.51 3.72
C HIS A 171 -7.12 -15.11 2.26
N GLU A 172 -8.01 -14.34 1.64
CA GLU A 172 -7.87 -13.89 0.26
C GLU A 172 -7.33 -12.45 0.21
N PHE A 173 -6.34 -12.23 -0.65
CA PHE A 173 -5.98 -10.88 -1.10
C PHE A 173 -6.69 -10.59 -2.42
N ILE A 174 -7.25 -9.38 -2.52
CA ILE A 174 -7.96 -8.91 -3.71
C ILE A 174 -7.35 -7.59 -4.13
N GLY A 175 -6.90 -7.50 -5.39
CA GLY A 175 -6.51 -6.23 -5.99
C GLY A 175 -7.73 -5.46 -6.46
N TYR A 176 -7.73 -4.13 -6.38
CA TYR A 176 -8.77 -3.26 -6.92
C TYR A 176 -8.16 -2.10 -7.71
N GLU A 177 -8.87 -1.68 -8.75
CA GLU A 177 -8.44 -0.60 -9.65
C GLU A 177 -9.27 0.69 -9.50
N ALA A 178 -10.39 0.62 -8.77
CA ALA A 178 -11.17 1.81 -8.46
C ALA A 178 -11.98 1.66 -7.17
N VAL A 179 -12.18 2.80 -6.51
CA VAL A 179 -13.03 2.96 -5.33
C VAL A 179 -14.25 3.79 -5.72
N SER A 180 -15.44 3.28 -5.40
CA SER A 180 -16.72 3.96 -5.56
C SER A 180 -17.35 4.25 -4.20
N ALA A 181 -18.42 5.03 -4.17
CA ALA A 181 -19.12 5.37 -2.92
C ALA A 181 -19.65 4.14 -2.15
N THR A 182 -19.83 3.00 -2.84
CA THR A 182 -20.44 1.79 -2.27
C THR A 182 -19.53 0.57 -2.35
N GLY A 183 -18.25 0.73 -2.71
CA GLY A 183 -17.31 -0.39 -2.74
C GLY A 183 -16.22 -0.30 -3.78
N PHE A 184 -15.53 -1.42 -3.97
CA PHE A 184 -14.37 -1.56 -4.85
C PHE A 184 -14.75 -2.22 -6.18
N THR A 185 -14.11 -1.80 -7.27
CA THR A 185 -14.34 -2.31 -8.62
C THR A 185 -13.03 -2.60 -9.35
N GLY A 186 -13.09 -3.33 -10.48
CA GLY A 186 -11.88 -3.73 -11.22
C GLY A 186 -11.08 -4.75 -10.40
N LEU A 187 -11.75 -5.77 -9.89
CA LEU A 187 -11.13 -6.71 -8.96
C LEU A 187 -10.22 -7.71 -9.65
N THR A 188 -9.05 -7.93 -9.06
CA THR A 188 -8.22 -9.12 -9.29
C THR A 188 -8.35 -10.04 -8.08
N ARG A 189 -9.09 -11.14 -8.24
CA ARG A 189 -9.36 -12.14 -7.19
C ARG A 189 -8.19 -13.11 -7.03
N GLY A 190 -8.01 -13.66 -5.83
CA GLY A 190 -6.88 -14.54 -5.53
C GLY A 190 -5.51 -13.88 -5.79
N ALA A 191 -5.41 -12.57 -5.55
CA ALA A 191 -4.18 -11.84 -5.77
C ALA A 191 -3.08 -12.33 -4.81
N LEU A 192 -1.82 -12.00 -5.14
CA LEU A 192 -0.66 -12.24 -4.29
C LEU A 192 -0.48 -13.73 -3.89
N GLY A 193 -0.89 -14.64 -4.77
CA GLY A 193 -0.77 -16.09 -4.57
C GLY A 193 -1.85 -16.70 -3.68
N THR A 194 -2.92 -15.98 -3.37
CA THR A 194 -4.08 -16.53 -2.65
C THR A 194 -5.08 -17.17 -3.61
N VAL A 195 -6.07 -17.88 -3.07
CA VAL A 195 -7.13 -18.51 -3.87
C VAL A 195 -8.40 -17.68 -3.73
N ALA A 196 -9.05 -17.39 -4.86
CA ALA A 196 -10.34 -16.72 -4.88
C ALA A 196 -11.40 -17.52 -4.12
N ALA A 197 -12.03 -16.92 -3.11
CA ALA A 197 -12.98 -17.57 -2.21
C ALA A 197 -14.36 -16.89 -2.22
N SER A 198 -15.35 -17.57 -1.63
CA SER A 198 -16.61 -16.94 -1.29
C SER A 198 -16.50 -16.24 0.06
N HIS A 199 -17.08 -15.05 0.18
CA HIS A 199 -17.17 -14.31 1.43
C HIS A 199 -18.63 -13.99 1.73
N ALA A 200 -19.04 -14.19 2.98
CA ALA A 200 -20.38 -13.84 3.44
C ALA A 200 -20.58 -12.31 3.52
N ALA A 201 -21.82 -11.86 3.56
CA ALA A 201 -22.12 -10.49 3.96
C ALA A 201 -21.59 -10.23 5.38
N GLY A 202 -21.14 -9.01 5.66
CA GLY A 202 -20.52 -8.65 6.93
C GLY A 202 -19.04 -9.04 7.04
N THR A 203 -18.44 -9.63 6.00
CA THR A 203 -17.00 -9.96 6.02
C THR A 203 -16.18 -8.67 6.11
N ILE A 204 -15.18 -8.66 6.99
CA ILE A 204 -14.26 -7.53 7.15
C ILE A 204 -13.40 -7.38 5.91
N VAL A 205 -13.27 -6.14 5.47
CA VAL A 205 -12.42 -5.67 4.39
C VAL A 205 -11.31 -4.82 5.02
N SER A 206 -10.11 -5.39 5.08
CA SER A 206 -8.95 -4.73 5.65
C SER A 206 -8.04 -4.19 4.54
N PRO A 207 -7.54 -2.95 4.63
CA PRO A 207 -6.55 -2.44 3.69
C PRO A 207 -5.23 -3.19 3.85
N VAL A 208 -4.49 -3.37 2.74
CA VAL A 208 -3.15 -3.95 2.72
C VAL A 208 -2.11 -2.84 2.62
N LEU A 209 -1.10 -2.87 3.50
CA LEU A 209 -0.07 -1.84 3.58
C LEU A 209 1.17 -2.23 2.77
N GLY A 210 1.09 -2.07 1.45
CA GLY A 210 2.26 -2.10 0.55
C GLY A 210 3.04 -3.42 0.52
N ASP A 211 4.07 -3.43 -0.33
CA ASP A 211 4.85 -4.60 -0.69
C ASP A 211 6.04 -4.82 0.26
N GLU A 212 6.37 -6.10 0.49
CA GLU A 212 7.64 -6.81 0.81
C GLU A 212 8.70 -6.22 1.76
N TYR A 213 8.61 -4.95 2.15
CA TYR A 213 9.72 -4.28 2.80
C TYR A 213 9.65 -4.53 4.31
N THR A 214 10.25 -5.63 4.75
CA THR A 214 10.39 -5.97 6.17
C THR A 214 10.89 -4.82 7.05
N PRO A 215 11.75 -3.87 6.57
CA PRO A 215 12.08 -2.69 7.35
C PRO A 215 10.92 -1.72 7.60
N VAL A 216 9.96 -1.58 6.66
CA VAL A 216 8.75 -0.75 6.84
C VAL A 216 7.87 -1.37 7.91
N GLU A 217 7.61 -2.67 7.81
CA GLU A 217 6.80 -3.39 8.78
C GLU A 217 7.39 -3.28 10.19
N ASN A 218 8.68 -3.58 10.33
CA ASN A 218 9.37 -3.47 11.62
C ASN A 218 9.32 -2.04 12.16
N PHE A 219 9.51 -1.03 11.30
CA PHE A 219 9.37 0.36 11.70
C PHE A 219 7.95 0.65 12.21
N ILE A 220 6.92 0.23 11.49
CA ILE A 220 5.52 0.45 11.88
C ILE A 220 5.22 -0.23 13.22
N ILE A 221 5.64 -1.48 13.40
CA ILE A 221 5.44 -2.23 14.65
C ILE A 221 6.12 -1.51 15.83
N MET A 222 7.40 -1.15 15.68
CA MET A 222 8.16 -0.49 16.76
C MET A 222 7.60 0.90 17.06
N LYS A 223 7.27 1.69 16.03
CA LYS A 223 6.70 3.02 16.23
C LYS A 223 5.33 2.96 16.87
N SER A 224 4.47 2.05 16.41
CA SER A 224 3.13 1.87 16.98
C SER A 224 3.20 1.43 18.45
N GLY A 225 4.06 0.47 18.78
CA GLY A 225 4.29 0.06 20.16
C GLY A 225 4.78 1.22 21.03
N SER A 226 5.72 2.00 20.52
CA SER A 226 6.25 3.17 21.22
C SER A 226 5.18 4.23 21.51
N LEU A 227 4.28 4.49 20.55
CA LEU A 227 3.14 5.39 20.70
C LEU A 227 2.15 4.87 21.75
N LEU A 228 1.84 3.58 21.72
CA LEU A 228 0.93 2.94 22.68
C LEU A 228 1.47 3.00 24.11
N HIS A 229 2.77 2.78 24.30
CA HIS A 229 3.41 2.98 25.61
C HIS A 229 3.37 4.44 26.07
N MET A 230 3.46 5.43 25.18
CA MET A 230 3.26 6.84 25.57
C MET A 230 1.83 7.12 26.03
N VAL A 231 0.83 6.59 25.33
CA VAL A 231 -0.58 6.70 25.76
C VAL A 231 -0.75 6.09 27.15
N ALA A 232 -0.19 4.90 27.38
CA ALA A 232 -0.23 4.24 28.68
C ALA A 232 0.41 5.05 29.82
N ILE A 233 1.52 5.75 29.54
CA ILE A 233 2.20 6.64 30.49
C ILE A 233 1.32 7.85 30.81
N HIS A 234 0.68 8.46 29.79
CA HIS A 234 -0.14 9.65 29.96
C HIS A 234 -1.46 9.38 30.70
N ASP A 235 -2.05 8.20 30.53
CA ASP A 235 -3.31 7.85 31.19
C ASP A 235 -3.18 7.71 32.71
N GLY A 236 -1.96 7.53 33.26
CA GLY A 236 -1.63 7.59 34.70
C GLY A 236 -2.28 6.53 35.60
N ALA A 237 -3.34 5.85 35.15
CA ALA A 237 -4.11 4.85 35.88
C ALA A 237 -3.54 3.43 35.75
N ARG A 238 -2.44 3.25 35.02
CA ARG A 238 -1.85 1.94 34.74
C ARG A 238 -0.74 1.63 35.77
N VAL A 239 -0.76 0.40 36.27
CA VAL A 239 0.03 -0.05 37.43
C VAL A 239 1.55 -0.07 37.17
N ASP A 240 2.00 0.09 35.93
CA ASP A 240 3.41 -0.12 35.53
C ASP A 240 3.99 0.96 34.60
N VAL A 241 3.92 2.22 35.03
CA VAL A 241 4.50 3.36 34.28
C VAL A 241 6.00 3.18 34.04
N ALA A 242 6.74 2.58 34.98
CA ALA A 242 8.19 2.40 34.87
C ALA A 242 8.57 1.40 33.76
N ALA A 243 7.86 0.27 33.64
CA ALA A 243 8.08 -0.64 32.52
C ALA A 243 7.68 0.01 31.19
N ASP A 244 6.60 0.77 31.15
CA ASP A 244 6.16 1.46 29.93
C ASP A 244 7.17 2.51 29.45
N VAL A 245 7.78 3.28 30.36
CA VAL A 245 8.88 4.21 30.02
C VAL A 245 10.09 3.46 29.45
N THR A 246 10.45 2.34 30.06
CA THR A 246 11.60 1.52 29.62
C THR A 246 11.35 0.95 28.22
N LEU A 247 10.17 0.38 27.98
CA LEU A 247 9.79 -0.18 26.69
C LEU A 247 9.68 0.90 25.60
N HIS A 248 9.11 2.06 25.93
CA HIS A 248 9.06 3.21 25.02
C HIS A 248 10.46 3.59 24.53
N ARG A 249 11.43 3.70 25.46
CA ARG A 249 12.81 4.05 25.14
C ARG A 249 13.48 3.00 24.24
N LEU A 250 13.35 1.71 24.58
CA LEU A 250 13.93 0.63 23.78
C LEU A 250 13.37 0.61 22.35
N MET A 251 12.07 0.85 22.19
CA MET A 251 11.43 0.92 20.87
C MET A 251 11.88 2.15 20.07
N GLN A 252 12.10 3.31 20.71
CA GLN A 252 12.67 4.49 20.06
C GLN A 252 14.10 4.23 19.58
N GLU A 253 14.96 3.61 20.40
CA GLU A 253 16.34 3.27 20.02
C GLU A 253 16.37 2.32 18.80
N GLU A 254 15.47 1.34 18.76
CA GLU A 254 15.33 0.42 17.63
C GLU A 254 14.78 1.10 16.36
N GLU A 255 13.77 1.97 16.51
CA GLU A 255 13.22 2.78 15.42
C GLU A 255 14.34 3.62 14.76
N GLU A 256 15.16 4.29 15.56
CA GLU A 256 16.29 5.07 15.07
C GLU A 256 17.35 4.22 14.37
N ARG A 257 17.58 2.99 14.85
CA ARG A 257 18.48 2.04 14.20
C ARG A 257 17.96 1.68 12.81
N ILE A 258 16.68 1.33 12.70
CA ILE A 258 16.03 1.02 11.40
C ILE A 258 16.08 2.24 10.47
N ARG A 259 15.84 3.44 11.00
CA ARG A 259 15.88 4.69 10.22
C ARG A 259 17.29 5.02 9.70
N ARG A 260 18.32 4.77 10.50
CA ARG A 260 19.72 4.94 10.05
C ARG A 260 20.07 3.95 8.94
N ASN A 261 19.69 2.69 9.12
CA ASN A 261 19.97 1.64 8.13
C ASN A 261 19.23 1.87 6.80
N SER A 262 17.98 2.34 6.84
CA SER A 262 17.21 2.65 5.63
C SER A 262 17.77 3.86 4.86
N ARG A 263 18.25 4.89 5.55
CA ARG A 263 18.94 6.03 4.91
C ARG A 263 20.26 5.66 4.24
N GLN A 264 20.96 4.65 4.77
CA GLN A 264 22.23 4.19 4.23
C GLN A 264 22.07 3.28 3.01
N GLN A 265 20.87 2.81 2.69
CA GLN A 265 20.66 2.11 1.43
C GLN A 265 20.73 3.12 0.27
N PRO A 266 21.74 3.03 -0.61
CA PRO A 266 21.83 3.92 -1.74
C PRO A 266 20.57 3.75 -2.60
N ALA A 267 19.97 4.87 -3.01
CA ALA A 267 18.88 4.84 -3.97
C ALA A 267 19.28 3.94 -5.15
N PRO A 268 18.41 3.03 -5.62
CA PRO A 268 18.74 2.16 -6.74
C PRO A 268 19.26 3.03 -7.88
N ARG A 269 20.51 2.79 -8.30
CA ARG A 269 21.18 3.60 -9.32
C ARG A 269 20.29 3.59 -10.55
N SER A 270 19.62 4.71 -10.82
CA SER A 270 18.95 4.90 -12.10
C SER A 270 20.05 5.01 -13.15
N VAL A 271 20.21 3.97 -13.97
CA VAL A 271 21.07 4.03 -15.15
C VAL A 271 20.45 5.07 -16.09
N ARG A 272 20.97 6.30 -16.04
CA ARG A 272 20.67 7.31 -17.05
C ARG A 272 21.47 6.94 -18.29
N PHE A 273 20.76 6.49 -19.32
CA PHE A 273 21.34 6.49 -20.66
C PHE A 273 21.37 7.93 -21.13
N ASP A 274 22.57 8.52 -21.15
CA ASP A 274 22.78 9.84 -21.74
C ASP A 274 22.51 9.74 -23.26
N LYS A 275 21.64 10.61 -23.77
CA LYS A 275 21.26 10.70 -25.20
C LYS A 275 22.37 11.27 -26.09
N ARG A 276 23.65 11.06 -25.77
CA ARG A 276 24.76 11.53 -26.62
C ARG A 276 25.44 10.34 -27.29
N GLY A 277 25.05 10.10 -28.55
CA GLY A 277 25.83 9.31 -29.49
C GLY A 277 25.17 8.02 -29.95
N PHE A 278 24.12 8.13 -30.77
CA PHE A 278 23.88 7.26 -31.93
C PHE A 278 23.30 8.13 -33.05
#